data_AF-A0A9W9R2E9-F1
#
_entry.id   AF-A0A9W9R2E9-F1
#
_cell.length_a   1.000
_cell.length_b   1.000
_cell.length_c   1.000
_cell.angle_alpha   90.00
_cell.angle_beta   90.00
_cell.angle_gamma   90.00
#
_symmetry.space_group_name_H-M   'P 1'
#
loop_
_entity.id
_entity.type
_entity.pdbx_description
1 polymer ?
#
loop_
_entity_poly.entity_id
_entity_poly.type
_entity_poly.pdbx_seq_one_letter_code
_entity_poly.pdbx_strand_id
1 'polypeptide(L)'
;MFGNLSAAALLALSLTASATQIFSNTGTTSGWSSTNQEHSGTVQEVTNVVYKGPTALKMTQVYDSSYTGRYHSEVVKNNVYKRGDTGFYGFAFRLQENWQFSPAQSYNIAQFIADFSDTGCDDYMPSSMVWLVGNQLYTRVKQGSICAQKIETFPSLATVSAGQWHKIVIQATWKSDGTGEYKLWLDGNKLLDKRNIATTIDDSRAFQFRVGLYANGWHDDKQMKGTQGTRQIWYDQIAAGTTFADADPDQWS
;
A
#
# COMPACT_ATOMS: atom_id res chain seq x y z
N MET A 1 -40.87 8.29 -58.30
CA MET A 1 -40.44 7.45 -57.16
C MET A 1 -38.96 7.17 -57.27
N PHE A 2 -38.11 7.92 -56.58
CA PHE A 2 -36.75 7.49 -56.24
C PHE A 2 -36.42 8.16 -54.89
N GLY A 3 -36.39 7.35 -53.84
CA GLY A 3 -36.16 7.78 -52.48
C GLY A 3 -34.67 7.93 -52.21
N ASN A 4 -34.25 9.11 -51.78
CA ASN A 4 -32.92 9.35 -51.25
C ASN A 4 -32.89 8.86 -49.79
N LEU A 5 -32.17 7.76 -49.56
CA LEU A 5 -31.80 7.29 -48.23
C LEU A 5 -30.59 8.10 -47.75
N SER A 6 -30.83 9.07 -46.86
CA SER A 6 -29.79 9.74 -46.11
C SER A 6 -29.30 8.82 -44.99
N ALA A 7 -28.10 8.24 -45.15
CA ALA A 7 -27.42 7.50 -44.10
C ALA A 7 -26.76 8.47 -43.12
N ALA A 8 -27.29 8.54 -41.89
CA ALA A 8 -26.65 9.27 -40.79
C ALA A 8 -25.58 8.39 -40.15
N ALA A 9 -24.31 8.77 -40.32
CA ALA A 9 -23.19 8.14 -39.63
C ALA A 9 -23.08 8.70 -38.20
N LEU A 10 -23.40 7.87 -37.19
CA LEU A 10 -23.08 8.17 -35.79
C LEU A 10 -21.59 7.94 -35.56
N LEU A 11 -20.82 9.03 -35.42
CA LEU A 11 -19.48 8.98 -34.85
C LEU A 11 -19.58 8.67 -33.35
N ALA A 12 -19.29 7.42 -32.98
CA ALA A 12 -19.01 7.05 -31.61
C ALA A 12 -17.67 7.69 -31.19
N LEU A 13 -17.72 8.79 -30.47
CA LEU A 13 -16.58 9.35 -29.74
C LEU A 13 -16.22 8.37 -28.63
N SER A 14 -15.31 7.43 -28.92
CA SER A 14 -14.64 6.63 -27.90
C SER A 14 -13.82 7.58 -27.03
N LEU A 15 -14.34 7.92 -25.85
CA LEU A 15 -13.57 8.55 -24.78
C LEU A 15 -12.44 7.58 -24.41
N THR A 16 -11.26 7.78 -24.98
CA THR A 16 -10.05 7.11 -24.50
C THR A 16 -9.71 7.71 -23.15
N ALA A 17 -10.17 7.04 -22.08
CA ALA A 17 -9.68 7.33 -20.73
C ALA A 17 -8.15 7.17 -20.78
N SER A 18 -7.45 8.30 -20.70
CA SER A 18 -5.99 8.31 -20.76
C SER A 18 -5.45 7.77 -19.44
N ALA A 19 -4.66 6.70 -19.51
CA ALA A 19 -3.89 6.20 -18.38
C ALA A 19 -3.08 7.38 -17.79
N THR A 20 -3.19 7.59 -16.49
CA THR A 20 -2.55 8.73 -15.82
C THR A 20 -1.94 8.24 -14.52
N GLN A 21 -0.61 8.26 -14.44
CA GLN A 21 0.10 8.17 -13.17
C GLN A 21 -0.22 9.41 -12.32
N ILE A 22 -0.79 9.16 -11.15
CA ILE A 22 -1.09 10.17 -10.13
C ILE A 22 0.19 10.51 -9.35
N PHE A 23 1.04 9.50 -9.16
CA PHE A 23 2.31 9.60 -8.46
C PHE A 23 3.25 8.49 -8.89
N SER A 24 4.53 8.77 -8.94
CA SER A 24 5.58 7.77 -9.12
C SER A 24 6.86 8.19 -8.39
N ASN A 25 7.64 7.21 -7.93
CA ASN A 25 8.94 7.40 -7.30
C ASN A 25 9.84 6.18 -7.56
N THR A 26 11.02 6.43 -8.12
CA THR A 26 12.01 5.42 -8.51
C THR A 26 13.03 5.17 -7.39
N GLY A 27 12.55 5.10 -6.14
CA GLY A 27 13.40 4.78 -5.00
C GLY A 27 14.27 5.94 -4.49
N THR A 28 13.74 7.18 -4.50
CA THR A 28 14.44 8.35 -3.95
C THR A 28 13.70 8.94 -2.75
N THR A 29 14.40 9.68 -1.89
CA THR A 29 13.77 10.42 -0.77
C THR A 29 13.04 11.69 -1.21
N SER A 30 13.22 12.11 -2.46
CA SER A 30 12.51 13.25 -3.05
C SER A 30 11.11 12.89 -3.56
N GLY A 31 10.21 13.87 -3.73
CA GLY A 31 8.87 13.66 -4.32
C GLY A 31 7.78 13.15 -3.37
N TRP A 32 8.14 12.77 -2.15
CA TRP A 32 7.22 12.44 -1.06
C TRP A 32 6.67 13.69 -0.38
N SER A 33 5.50 13.58 0.22
CA SER A 33 4.92 14.65 1.04
C SER A 33 5.67 14.83 2.36
N SER A 34 6.11 13.72 2.95
CA SER A 34 6.94 13.70 4.16
C SER A 34 7.56 12.30 4.37
N THR A 35 8.40 12.19 5.39
CA THR A 35 8.84 10.91 5.96
C THR A 35 8.28 10.77 7.38
N ASN A 36 8.00 9.53 7.79
CA ASN A 36 7.66 9.19 9.17
C ASN A 36 8.75 8.27 9.72
N GLN A 37 9.61 8.81 10.59
CA GLN A 37 10.72 8.10 11.22
C GLN A 37 10.55 8.21 12.73
N GLU A 38 10.11 7.12 13.34
CA GLU A 38 9.92 7.05 14.79
C GLU A 38 11.06 6.32 15.46
N HIS A 39 11.40 6.80 16.66
CA HIS A 39 12.43 6.23 17.51
C HIS A 39 13.76 6.09 16.73
N SER A 40 14.35 4.89 16.71
CA SER A 40 15.61 4.57 16.04
C SER A 40 15.42 4.19 14.55
N GLY A 41 14.28 4.56 13.98
CA GLY A 41 13.90 4.26 12.60
C GLY A 41 14.61 5.14 11.56
N THR A 42 14.93 4.57 10.40
CA THR A 42 15.54 5.31 9.29
C THR A 42 14.86 5.07 7.95
N VAL A 43 14.84 6.11 7.11
CA VAL A 43 14.49 6.07 5.68
C VAL A 43 15.69 6.63 4.93
N GLN A 44 16.34 5.80 4.11
CA GLN A 44 17.58 6.16 3.41
C GLN A 44 17.49 5.83 1.93
N GLU A 45 18.01 6.71 1.08
CA GLU A 45 18.31 6.37 -0.31
C GLU A 45 19.61 5.55 -0.36
N VAL A 46 19.63 4.48 -1.14
CA VAL A 46 20.77 3.57 -1.27
C VAL A 46 20.98 3.17 -2.74
N THR A 47 22.22 2.81 -3.07
CA THR A 47 22.62 2.45 -4.45
C THR A 47 23.10 0.99 -4.58
N ASN A 48 23.18 0.25 -3.48
CA ASN A 48 23.76 -1.10 -3.43
C ASN A 48 22.73 -2.23 -3.54
N VAL A 49 21.48 -2.00 -3.12
CA VAL A 49 20.37 -2.96 -3.23
C VAL A 49 19.22 -2.21 -3.89
N VAL A 50 19.10 -2.39 -5.21
CA VAL A 50 18.16 -1.65 -6.07
C VAL A 50 17.37 -2.66 -6.90
N TYR A 51 16.11 -2.35 -7.20
CA TYR A 51 15.29 -3.17 -8.09
C TYR A 51 15.42 -2.69 -9.54
N LYS A 52 15.29 -1.38 -9.76
CA LYS A 52 15.40 -0.76 -11.09
C LYS A 52 15.97 0.66 -10.99
N GLY A 53 16.87 1.00 -11.89
CA GLY A 53 17.55 2.30 -11.90
C GLY A 53 18.73 2.38 -10.93
N PRO A 54 19.18 3.59 -10.54
CA PRO A 54 20.39 3.77 -9.74
C PRO A 54 20.18 3.73 -8.22
N THR A 55 18.93 3.86 -7.76
CA THR A 55 18.60 4.12 -6.34
C THR A 55 17.41 3.30 -5.89
N ALA A 56 17.39 2.94 -4.62
CA ALA A 56 16.21 2.44 -3.91
C ALA A 56 16.13 3.09 -2.52
N LEU A 57 14.97 2.95 -1.88
CA LEU A 57 14.81 3.30 -0.48
C LEU A 57 15.13 2.09 0.41
N LYS A 58 15.75 2.33 1.55
CA LYS A 58 15.98 1.35 2.63
C LYS A 58 15.35 1.89 3.91
N MET A 59 14.41 1.14 4.45
CA MET A 59 13.72 1.41 5.70
C MET A 59 14.31 0.49 6.76
N THR A 60 14.72 1.04 7.91
CA THR A 60 15.25 0.26 9.03
C THR A 60 14.50 0.61 10.30
N GLN A 61 14.15 -0.39 11.11
CA GLN A 61 13.70 -0.20 12.48
C GLN A 61 14.56 -1.00 13.47
N VAL A 62 14.75 -0.46 14.66
CA VAL A 62 15.52 -1.06 15.74
C VAL A 62 14.66 -1.13 16.99
N TYR A 63 14.47 -2.34 17.50
CA TYR A 63 13.69 -2.60 18.72
C TYR A 63 14.43 -2.10 19.96
N ASP A 64 13.70 -1.41 20.84
CA ASP A 64 14.15 -0.99 22.17
C ASP A 64 13.12 -1.46 23.20
N SER A 65 13.55 -2.35 24.10
CA SER A 65 12.67 -2.90 25.15
C SER A 65 12.17 -1.87 26.16
N SER A 66 12.80 -0.71 26.26
CA SER A 66 12.39 0.39 27.14
C SER A 66 11.40 1.35 26.48
N TYR A 67 11.27 1.31 25.16
CA TYR A 67 10.43 2.22 24.39
C TYR A 67 9.00 1.68 24.25
N THR A 68 8.01 2.50 24.60
CA THR A 68 6.59 2.13 24.65
C THR A 68 5.78 2.63 23.47
N GLY A 69 6.38 3.45 22.59
CA GLY A 69 5.72 4.02 21.42
C GLY A 69 5.69 3.07 20.21
N ARG A 70 5.45 3.65 19.03
CA ARG A 70 5.35 2.91 17.76
C ARG A 70 6.64 2.99 16.95
N TYR A 71 6.75 2.11 15.95
CA TYR A 71 7.98 1.88 15.20
C TYR A 71 7.75 2.06 13.70
N HIS A 72 7.49 3.30 13.27
CA HIS A 72 7.35 3.64 11.84
C HIS A 72 8.67 4.07 11.19
N SER A 73 8.92 3.59 9.97
CA SER A 73 9.95 4.07 9.04
C SER A 73 9.38 4.05 7.64
N GLU A 74 8.71 5.13 7.28
CA GLU A 74 7.84 5.21 6.11
C GLU A 74 8.08 6.49 5.32
N VAL A 75 7.85 6.41 4.02
CA VAL A 75 7.62 7.58 3.17
C VAL A 75 6.11 7.78 3.00
N VAL A 76 5.69 9.04 2.91
CA VAL A 76 4.28 9.42 2.92
C VAL A 76 3.94 10.20 1.65
N LYS A 77 2.91 9.76 0.94
CA LYS A 77 2.25 10.55 -0.10
C LYS A 77 0.83 10.90 0.35
N ASN A 78 0.55 12.19 0.48
CA ASN A 78 -0.77 12.65 0.89
C ASN A 78 -1.79 12.57 -0.24
N ASN A 79 -3.07 12.48 0.13
CA ASN A 79 -4.22 12.62 -0.77
C ASN A 79 -4.23 11.66 -1.98
N VAL A 80 -3.94 10.37 -1.74
CA VAL A 80 -3.77 9.37 -2.81
C VAL A 80 -5.08 8.67 -3.20
N TYR A 81 -6.02 8.54 -2.26
CA TYR A 81 -7.40 8.19 -2.60
C TYR A 81 -8.38 8.90 -1.69
N LYS A 82 -9.62 9.08 -2.14
CA LYS A 82 -10.79 9.36 -1.30
C LYS A 82 -11.91 8.38 -1.65
N ARG A 83 -12.92 8.31 -0.78
CA ARG A 83 -14.13 7.55 -1.08
C ARG A 83 -14.74 8.02 -2.40
N GLY A 84 -15.07 7.05 -3.25
CA GLY A 84 -15.59 7.23 -4.60
C GLY A 84 -14.58 6.92 -5.70
N ASP A 85 -13.28 6.98 -5.39
CA ASP A 85 -12.22 6.77 -6.38
C ASP A 85 -12.05 5.30 -6.76
N THR A 86 -11.53 5.06 -7.96
CA THR A 86 -10.90 3.79 -8.35
C THR A 86 -9.45 4.07 -8.70
N GLY A 87 -8.53 3.28 -8.14
CA GLY A 87 -7.10 3.47 -8.37
C GLY A 87 -6.31 2.17 -8.33
N PHE A 88 -5.09 2.26 -8.87
CA PHE A 88 -4.07 1.24 -8.81
C PHE A 88 -2.88 1.77 -8.03
N TYR A 89 -2.28 0.92 -7.19
CA TYR A 89 -1.18 1.26 -6.29
C TYR A 89 -0.16 0.14 -6.31
N GLY A 90 1.10 0.43 -6.58
CA GLY A 90 2.12 -0.59 -6.68
C GLY A 90 3.46 -0.14 -6.14
N PHE A 91 4.25 -1.13 -5.74
CA PHE A 91 5.59 -0.95 -5.21
C PHE A 91 6.37 -2.26 -5.28
N ALA A 92 7.67 -2.18 -5.53
CA ALA A 92 8.60 -3.26 -5.28
C ALA A 92 9.09 -3.19 -3.82
N PHE A 93 9.24 -4.34 -3.18
CA PHE A 93 9.84 -4.45 -1.85
C PHE A 93 10.78 -5.64 -1.73
N ARG A 94 11.77 -5.57 -0.85
CA ARG A 94 12.69 -6.67 -0.54
C ARG A 94 12.96 -6.72 0.95
N LEU A 95 12.75 -7.88 1.58
CA LEU A 95 13.16 -8.11 2.95
C LEU A 95 14.68 -8.33 3.02
N GLN A 96 15.30 -8.03 4.16
CA GLN A 96 16.70 -8.42 4.39
C GLN A 96 16.91 -9.92 4.20
N GLU A 97 18.08 -10.30 3.71
CA GLU A 97 18.36 -11.67 3.27
C GLU A 97 18.17 -12.72 4.37
N ASN A 98 18.58 -12.38 5.59
CA ASN A 98 18.44 -13.23 6.76
C ASN A 98 17.17 -12.94 7.58
N TRP A 99 16.09 -12.48 6.95
CA TRP A 99 14.86 -12.10 7.67
C TRP A 99 14.34 -13.25 8.55
N GLN A 100 14.20 -13.00 9.85
CA GLN A 100 13.69 -13.99 10.80
C GLN A 100 12.16 -14.01 10.75
N PHE A 101 11.58 -15.05 10.16
CA PHE A 101 10.13 -15.23 10.08
C PHE A 101 9.48 -15.86 11.34
N SER A 102 10.26 -16.55 12.18
CA SER A 102 9.75 -17.25 13.37
C SER A 102 10.52 -16.86 14.64
N PRO A 103 9.84 -16.66 15.79
CA PRO A 103 8.38 -16.69 15.96
C PRO A 103 7.66 -15.56 15.20
N ALA A 104 6.47 -15.87 14.69
CA ALA A 104 5.72 -14.97 13.81
C ALA A 104 5.23 -13.72 14.55
N GLN A 105 5.42 -12.57 13.93
CA GLN A 105 4.96 -11.26 14.41
C GLN A 105 4.59 -10.38 13.21
N SER A 106 3.73 -9.38 13.44
CA SER A 106 3.26 -8.47 12.42
C SER A 106 4.31 -7.40 12.07
N TYR A 107 4.61 -7.28 10.78
CA TYR A 107 5.42 -6.20 10.22
C TYR A 107 4.68 -5.62 9.01
N ASN A 108 4.12 -4.42 9.16
CA ASN A 108 3.41 -3.72 8.11
C ASN A 108 4.39 -3.11 7.10
N ILE A 109 4.10 -3.30 5.81
CA ILE A 109 4.97 -2.90 4.70
C ILE A 109 4.37 -1.80 3.81
N ALA A 110 3.05 -1.60 3.88
CA ALA A 110 2.35 -0.48 3.25
C ALA A 110 1.00 -0.25 3.94
N GLN A 111 0.50 0.98 3.92
CA GLN A 111 -0.82 1.30 4.46
C GLN A 111 -1.43 2.53 3.80
N PHE A 112 -2.76 2.58 3.87
CA PHE A 112 -3.52 3.79 3.64
C PHE A 112 -4.05 4.31 4.96
N ILE A 113 -3.85 5.60 5.22
CA ILE A 113 -4.12 6.18 6.54
C ILE A 113 -4.56 7.64 6.42
N ALA A 114 -5.49 8.05 7.28
CA ALA A 114 -5.91 9.44 7.40
C ALA A 114 -6.02 9.85 8.87
N ASP A 115 -5.88 11.15 9.11
CA ASP A 115 -6.06 11.78 10.40
C ASP A 115 -7.56 11.99 10.68
N PHE A 116 -8.02 11.52 11.83
CA PHE A 116 -9.37 11.65 12.37
C PHE A 116 -9.37 12.22 13.79
N SER A 117 -8.26 12.82 14.23
CA SER A 117 -8.14 13.43 15.56
C SER A 117 -9.19 14.52 15.82
N ASP A 118 -9.76 15.11 14.77
CA ASP A 118 -10.85 16.08 14.82
C ASP A 118 -12.23 15.48 15.12
N THR A 119 -12.37 14.15 15.09
CA THR A 119 -13.66 13.47 15.21
C THR A 119 -13.98 13.01 16.63
N GLY A 120 -12.97 12.91 17.50
CA GLY A 120 -13.09 12.33 18.83
C GLY A 120 -13.29 10.81 18.87
N CYS A 121 -13.23 10.13 17.71
CA CYS A 121 -13.45 8.69 17.59
C CYS A 121 -12.17 7.88 17.31
N ASP A 122 -11.15 8.49 16.71
CA ASP A 122 -9.85 7.87 16.44
C ASP A 122 -8.77 8.95 16.31
N ASP A 123 -7.49 8.58 16.31
CA ASP A 123 -6.37 9.46 15.98
C ASP A 123 -6.03 9.36 14.49
N TYR A 124 -4.96 8.67 14.12
CA TYR A 124 -4.63 8.31 12.75
C TYR A 124 -5.13 6.90 12.48
N MET A 125 -6.16 6.79 11.63
CA MET A 125 -6.83 5.53 11.37
C MET A 125 -6.31 4.88 10.07
N PRO A 126 -5.53 3.78 10.14
CA PRO A 126 -5.21 3.01 8.94
C PRO A 126 -6.42 2.22 8.46
N SER A 127 -6.76 2.37 7.19
CA SER A 127 -7.79 1.60 6.50
C SER A 127 -7.20 0.28 6.00
N SER A 128 -6.90 0.21 4.71
CA SER A 128 -6.22 -0.92 4.07
C SER A 128 -4.75 -0.93 4.42
N MET A 129 -4.26 -2.12 4.76
CA MET A 129 -2.87 -2.37 5.17
C MET A 129 -2.38 -3.60 4.43
N VAL A 130 -1.09 -3.66 4.14
CA VAL A 130 -0.39 -4.84 3.63
C VAL A 130 0.75 -5.15 4.60
N TRP A 131 0.79 -6.37 5.13
CA TRP A 131 1.76 -6.75 6.15
C TRP A 131 2.15 -8.22 6.06
N LEU A 132 3.20 -8.58 6.77
CA LEU A 132 3.64 -9.96 6.94
C LEU A 132 3.32 -10.45 8.35
N VAL A 133 2.87 -11.70 8.46
CA VAL A 133 2.86 -12.47 9.72
C VAL A 133 3.64 -13.74 9.48
N GLY A 134 4.84 -13.83 10.07
CA GLY A 134 5.83 -14.79 9.61
C GLY A 134 6.16 -14.55 8.15
N ASN A 135 6.21 -15.61 7.33
CA ASN A 135 6.47 -15.52 5.89
C ASN A 135 5.21 -15.36 5.04
N GLN A 136 4.05 -15.09 5.65
CA GLN A 136 2.78 -15.02 4.94
C GLN A 136 2.35 -13.57 4.73
N LEU A 137 1.93 -13.25 3.50
CA LEU A 137 1.36 -11.95 3.12
C LEU A 137 -0.09 -11.84 3.54
N TYR A 138 -0.43 -10.72 4.16
CA TYR A 138 -1.77 -10.36 4.61
C TYR A 138 -2.16 -9.01 4.02
N THR A 139 -3.45 -8.80 3.83
CA THR A 139 -4.03 -7.48 3.59
C THR A 139 -5.36 -7.35 4.32
N ARG A 140 -5.88 -6.13 4.45
CA ARG A 140 -7.25 -5.89 4.92
C ARG A 140 -7.89 -4.74 4.17
N VAL A 141 -9.20 -4.60 4.35
CA VAL A 141 -9.94 -3.35 4.18
C VAL A 141 -10.59 -2.95 5.51
N LYS A 142 -10.98 -1.68 5.64
CA LYS A 142 -11.72 -1.17 6.80
C LYS A 142 -12.97 -0.44 6.30
N GLN A 143 -14.11 -0.72 6.92
CA GLN A 143 -15.44 -0.26 6.53
C GLN A 143 -16.23 0.29 7.73
N GLY A 144 -17.45 0.77 7.50
CA GLY A 144 -18.32 1.35 8.52
C GLY A 144 -18.14 2.86 8.65
N SER A 145 -18.62 3.46 9.74
CA SER A 145 -18.37 4.87 10.04
C SER A 145 -17.06 5.01 10.83
N ILE A 146 -16.57 6.25 10.98
CA ILE A 146 -15.35 6.55 11.74
C ILE A 146 -15.45 6.03 13.19
N CYS A 147 -16.63 6.12 13.81
CA CYS A 147 -16.85 5.72 15.20
C CYS A 147 -17.36 4.27 15.36
N ALA A 148 -17.66 3.58 14.25
CA ALA A 148 -18.15 2.20 14.24
C ALA A 148 -17.47 1.41 13.12
N GLN A 149 -16.15 1.30 13.24
CA GLN A 149 -15.29 0.67 12.26
C GLN A 149 -15.41 -0.85 12.28
N LYS A 150 -15.31 -1.48 11.11
CA LYS A 150 -15.17 -2.94 10.97
C LYS A 150 -14.02 -3.26 10.04
N ILE A 151 -13.24 -4.28 10.38
CA ILE A 151 -12.12 -4.76 9.59
C ILE A 151 -12.51 -6.07 8.91
N GLU A 152 -12.20 -6.19 7.62
CA GLU A 152 -12.18 -7.48 6.92
C GLU A 152 -10.74 -7.80 6.54
N THR A 153 -10.18 -8.83 7.18
CA THR A 153 -8.82 -9.29 6.97
C THR A 153 -8.79 -10.45 5.98
N PHE A 154 -7.84 -10.40 5.05
CA PHE A 154 -7.53 -11.47 4.10
C PHE A 154 -6.16 -12.06 4.44
N PRO A 155 -6.12 -13.15 5.21
CA PRO A 155 -4.88 -13.71 5.72
C PRO A 155 -4.22 -14.66 4.71
N SER A 156 -2.92 -14.89 4.92
CA SER A 156 -2.19 -16.00 4.28
C SER A 156 -2.31 -16.08 2.76
N LEU A 157 -2.27 -14.93 2.09
CA LEU A 157 -2.49 -14.82 0.65
C LEU A 157 -1.38 -15.48 -0.18
N ALA A 158 -0.13 -15.38 0.27
CA ALA A 158 1.02 -16.00 -0.35
C ALA A 158 2.18 -16.09 0.63
N THR A 159 3.13 -16.98 0.33
CA THR A 159 4.44 -17.01 0.98
C THR A 159 5.36 -15.97 0.35
N VAL A 160 6.07 -15.21 1.18
CA VAL A 160 7.07 -14.21 0.81
C VAL A 160 8.45 -14.72 1.21
N SER A 161 9.43 -14.61 0.31
CA SER A 161 10.80 -15.01 0.58
C SER A 161 11.65 -13.82 1.05
N ALA A 162 12.72 -14.13 1.77
CA ALA A 162 13.70 -13.14 2.18
C ALA A 162 14.73 -12.90 1.07
N GLY A 163 15.33 -11.71 1.04
CA GLY A 163 16.47 -11.44 0.17
C GLY A 163 16.17 -11.33 -1.34
N GLN A 164 14.90 -11.40 -1.74
CA GLN A 164 14.44 -11.26 -3.12
C GLN A 164 13.52 -10.05 -3.25
N TRP A 165 13.50 -9.45 -4.44
CA TRP A 165 12.53 -8.42 -4.76
C TRP A 165 11.18 -9.05 -5.09
N HIS A 166 10.15 -8.50 -4.47
CA HIS A 166 8.75 -8.81 -4.71
C HIS A 166 8.02 -7.56 -5.16
N LYS A 167 6.90 -7.73 -5.87
CA LYS A 167 6.08 -6.65 -6.39
C LYS A 167 4.66 -6.79 -5.90
N ILE A 168 4.12 -5.74 -5.31
CA ILE A 168 2.70 -5.63 -4.99
C ILE A 168 2.04 -4.72 -6.01
N VAL A 169 0.87 -5.13 -6.50
CA VAL A 169 -0.09 -4.22 -7.13
C VAL A 169 -1.43 -4.40 -6.45
N ILE A 170 -2.08 -3.30 -6.09
CA ILE A 170 -3.42 -3.23 -5.52
C ILE A 170 -4.29 -2.51 -6.54
N GLN A 171 -5.46 -3.06 -6.82
CA GLN A 171 -6.56 -2.33 -7.45
C GLN A 171 -7.68 -2.18 -6.43
N ALA A 172 -8.15 -0.96 -6.21
CA ALA A 172 -9.26 -0.71 -5.31
C ALA A 172 -10.27 0.26 -5.92
N THR A 173 -11.55 -0.06 -5.75
CA THR A 173 -12.67 0.86 -5.92
C THR A 173 -13.17 1.19 -4.53
N TRP A 174 -12.90 2.41 -4.07
CA TRP A 174 -13.08 2.86 -2.70
C TRP A 174 -14.54 3.25 -2.44
N LYS A 175 -15.30 2.35 -1.82
CA LYS A 175 -16.72 2.54 -1.50
C LYS A 175 -16.97 2.21 -0.04
N SER A 176 -17.88 2.95 0.57
CA SER A 176 -18.36 2.68 1.93
C SER A 176 -19.56 1.74 1.97
N ASP A 177 -20.09 1.37 0.80
CA ASP A 177 -21.18 0.43 0.62
C ASP A 177 -20.68 -0.88 -0.04
N GLY A 178 -21.57 -1.83 -0.24
CA GLY A 178 -21.27 -3.12 -0.88
C GLY A 178 -21.02 -3.07 -2.38
N THR A 179 -20.57 -1.95 -2.97
CA THR A 179 -20.30 -1.82 -4.42
C THR A 179 -18.80 -1.67 -4.74
N GLY A 180 -17.94 -1.73 -3.72
CA GLY A 180 -16.49 -1.66 -3.89
C GLY A 180 -15.85 -2.95 -4.37
N GLU A 181 -14.60 -2.82 -4.80
CA GLU A 181 -13.73 -3.93 -5.21
C GLU A 181 -12.34 -3.74 -4.60
N TYR A 182 -11.70 -4.85 -4.21
CA TYR A 182 -10.34 -4.86 -3.71
C TYR A 182 -9.60 -6.10 -4.25
N LYS A 183 -8.56 -5.85 -5.04
CA LYS A 183 -7.76 -6.89 -5.70
C LYS A 183 -6.30 -6.67 -5.41
N LEU A 184 -5.55 -7.75 -5.29
CA LEU A 184 -4.11 -7.71 -4.98
C LEU A 184 -3.36 -8.74 -5.82
N TRP A 185 -2.21 -8.34 -6.33
CA TRP A 185 -1.24 -9.17 -7.02
C TRP A 185 0.08 -9.16 -6.27
N LEU A 186 0.75 -10.32 -6.26
CA LEU A 186 2.13 -10.47 -5.84
C LEU A 186 2.91 -11.07 -7.01
N ASP A 187 3.98 -10.42 -7.44
CA ASP A 187 4.87 -10.90 -8.51
C ASP A 187 4.10 -11.23 -9.81
N GLY A 188 3.11 -10.40 -10.14
CA GLY A 188 2.24 -10.58 -11.31
C GLY A 188 1.11 -11.62 -11.11
N ASN A 189 1.13 -12.41 -10.04
CA ASN A 189 0.09 -13.39 -9.74
C ASN A 189 -1.04 -12.75 -8.95
N LYS A 190 -2.28 -12.83 -9.46
CA LYS A 190 -3.46 -12.34 -8.73
C LYS A 190 -3.74 -13.24 -7.53
N LEU A 191 -3.61 -12.69 -6.32
CA LEU A 191 -3.86 -13.42 -5.06
C LEU A 191 -5.26 -13.18 -4.51
N LEU A 192 -5.86 -12.03 -4.81
CA LEU A 192 -7.14 -11.61 -4.28
C LEU A 192 -7.97 -10.92 -5.35
N ASP A 193 -9.25 -11.29 -5.46
CA ASP A 193 -10.26 -10.61 -6.28
C ASP A 193 -11.58 -10.55 -5.48
N LYS A 194 -11.71 -9.53 -4.63
CA LYS A 194 -12.94 -9.30 -3.85
C LYS A 194 -13.77 -8.21 -4.50
N ARG A 195 -15.08 -8.47 -4.62
CA ARG A 195 -16.07 -7.60 -5.24
C ARG A 195 -17.32 -7.55 -4.40
N ASN A 196 -18.11 -6.50 -4.62
CA ASN A 196 -19.35 -6.25 -3.89
C ASN A 196 -19.13 -6.15 -2.37
N ILE A 197 -18.06 -5.45 -1.96
CA ILE A 197 -17.71 -5.23 -0.56
C ILE A 197 -17.53 -3.73 -0.29
N ALA A 198 -17.69 -3.31 0.97
CA ALA A 198 -17.22 -2.01 1.40
C ALA A 198 -15.70 -2.05 1.59
N THR A 199 -15.00 -1.10 0.99
CA THR A 199 -13.54 -1.06 0.91
C THR A 199 -12.93 0.13 1.65
N THR A 200 -13.76 1.07 2.09
CA THR A 200 -13.35 2.20 2.93
C THR A 200 -14.47 2.63 3.87
N ILE A 201 -14.18 3.56 4.79
CA ILE A 201 -15.16 4.11 5.72
C ILE A 201 -16.11 5.12 5.04
N ASP A 202 -17.28 5.35 5.64
CA ASP A 202 -18.24 6.38 5.25
C ASP A 202 -17.77 7.78 5.66
N ASP A 203 -16.70 8.25 5.00
CA ASP A 203 -16.15 9.58 5.15
C ASP A 203 -15.60 10.10 3.81
N SER A 204 -15.43 11.41 3.69
CA SER A 204 -15.01 12.07 2.43
C SER A 204 -13.53 12.46 2.39
N ARG A 205 -12.80 12.36 3.52
CA ARG A 205 -11.40 12.73 3.61
C ARG A 205 -10.54 11.86 2.70
N ALA A 206 -9.46 12.46 2.23
CA ALA A 206 -8.47 11.76 1.44
C ALA A 206 -7.49 11.01 2.35
N PHE A 207 -7.15 9.79 1.98
CA PHE A 207 -6.18 8.95 2.64
C PHE A 207 -4.80 9.14 2.01
N GLN A 208 -3.80 9.11 2.88
CA GLN A 208 -2.40 9.02 2.49
C GLN A 208 -2.11 7.61 2.00
N PHE A 209 -1.12 7.46 1.12
CA PHE A 209 -0.47 6.18 0.84
C PHE A 209 0.92 6.20 1.44
N ARG A 210 1.22 5.22 2.28
CA ARG A 210 2.53 5.04 2.92
C ARG A 210 3.10 3.70 2.52
N VAL A 211 4.38 3.71 2.17
CA VAL A 211 5.19 2.49 2.04
C VAL A 211 6.36 2.60 3.00
N GLY A 212 6.71 1.49 3.62
CA GLY A 212 7.79 1.44 4.59
C GLY A 212 7.56 0.42 5.68
N LEU A 213 8.55 0.33 6.57
CA LEU A 213 8.54 -0.62 7.67
C LEU A 213 7.85 -0.01 8.88
N TYR A 214 6.64 -0.49 9.17
CA TYR A 214 6.00 -0.27 10.46
C TYR A 214 6.02 -1.59 11.25
N ALA A 215 6.91 -1.68 12.24
CA ALA A 215 7.06 -2.85 13.11
C ALA A 215 5.98 -2.88 14.21
N ASN A 216 4.72 -2.85 13.78
CA ASN A 216 3.55 -2.71 14.64
C ASN A 216 3.43 -3.81 15.70
N GLY A 217 3.81 -5.05 15.36
CA GLY A 217 3.78 -6.16 16.31
C GLY A 217 4.63 -5.92 17.57
N TRP A 218 5.71 -5.13 17.50
CA TRP A 218 6.51 -4.79 18.70
C TRP A 218 5.71 -3.96 19.71
N HIS A 219 4.98 -2.95 19.21
CA HIS A 219 4.12 -2.12 20.05
C HIS A 219 2.88 -2.88 20.51
N ASP A 220 2.24 -3.63 19.61
CA ASP A 220 0.94 -4.25 19.85
C ASP A 220 1.07 -5.45 20.80
N ASP A 221 2.10 -6.28 20.63
CA ASP A 221 2.39 -7.41 21.53
C ASP A 221 3.15 -6.98 22.79
N LYS A 222 3.55 -5.71 22.89
CA LYS A 222 4.39 -5.14 23.97
C LYS A 222 5.76 -5.82 24.14
N GLN A 223 6.24 -6.49 23.09
CA GLN A 223 7.54 -7.15 23.04
C GLN A 223 7.95 -7.47 21.60
N MET A 224 9.25 -7.63 21.35
CA MET A 224 9.74 -8.28 20.15
C MET A 224 9.69 -9.81 20.30
N LYS A 225 9.19 -10.48 19.27
CA LYS A 225 9.30 -11.94 19.11
C LYS A 225 10.56 -12.29 18.31
N GLY A 226 11.36 -13.22 18.83
CA GLY A 226 12.60 -13.67 18.20
C GLY A 226 13.83 -12.92 18.70
N THR A 227 14.88 -12.83 17.86
CA THR A 227 16.18 -12.25 18.23
C THR A 227 16.67 -11.18 17.23
N GLN A 228 15.97 -11.00 16.11
CA GLN A 228 16.29 -10.00 15.09
C GLN A 228 15.66 -8.64 15.42
N GLY A 229 16.32 -7.91 16.33
CA GLY A 229 15.92 -6.55 16.77
C GLY A 229 16.15 -5.44 15.75
N THR A 230 16.97 -5.68 14.73
CA THR A 230 17.11 -4.77 13.59
C THR A 230 16.44 -5.38 12.37
N ARG A 231 15.46 -4.66 11.84
CA ARG A 231 14.66 -5.07 10.67
C ARG A 231 14.85 -4.08 9.54
N GLN A 232 15.06 -4.60 8.34
CA GLN A 232 15.30 -3.81 7.14
C GLN A 232 14.45 -4.30 5.98
N ILE A 233 13.87 -3.34 5.26
CA ILE A 233 13.12 -3.57 4.03
C ILE A 233 13.53 -2.51 3.02
N TRP A 234 13.79 -2.92 1.78
CA TRP A 234 14.05 -2.02 0.66
C TRP A 234 12.78 -1.84 -0.16
N TYR A 235 12.63 -0.65 -0.74
CA TYR A 235 11.49 -0.28 -1.58
C TYR A 235 11.96 0.46 -2.83
N ASP A 236 11.28 0.23 -3.94
CA ASP A 236 11.59 0.85 -5.23
C ASP A 236 10.34 0.82 -6.12
N GLN A 237 10.34 1.59 -7.21
CA GLN A 237 9.28 1.65 -8.22
C GLN A 237 7.89 1.72 -7.58
N ILE A 238 7.68 2.78 -6.79
CA ILE A 238 6.40 3.02 -6.13
C ILE A 238 5.55 3.96 -6.99
N ALA A 239 4.31 3.56 -7.28
CA ALA A 239 3.41 4.38 -8.07
C ALA A 239 1.94 4.24 -7.65
N ALA A 240 1.17 5.26 -8.01
CA ALA A 240 -0.28 5.26 -7.98
C ALA A 240 -0.81 5.79 -9.32
N GLY A 241 -1.87 5.19 -9.86
CA GLY A 241 -2.41 5.56 -11.16
C GLY A 241 -3.82 5.03 -11.40
N THR A 242 -4.27 5.15 -12.66
CA THR A 242 -5.65 4.80 -13.05
C THR A 242 -5.74 3.45 -13.75
N THR A 243 -4.62 2.85 -14.14
CA THR A 243 -4.53 1.53 -14.76
C THR A 243 -3.51 0.63 -14.07
N PHE A 244 -3.56 -0.68 -14.34
CA PHE A 244 -2.57 -1.63 -13.82
C PHE A 244 -1.14 -1.26 -14.23
N ALA A 245 -0.94 -0.90 -15.50
CA ALA A 245 0.37 -0.53 -16.04
C ALA A 245 0.96 0.73 -15.38
N ASP A 246 0.12 1.67 -14.95
CA ASP A 246 0.57 2.87 -14.25
C ASP A 246 1.17 2.57 -12.87
N ALA A 247 0.84 1.42 -12.27
CA ALA A 247 1.24 1.06 -10.92
C ALA A 247 2.21 -0.14 -10.86
N ASP A 248 2.22 -1.00 -11.89
CA ASP A 248 3.07 -2.20 -11.92
C ASP A 248 4.56 -1.85 -12.02
N PRO A 249 5.40 -2.20 -11.02
CA PRO A 249 6.84 -1.93 -11.05
C PRO A 249 7.60 -2.38 -12.32
N ASP A 250 7.09 -3.36 -13.06
CA ASP A 250 7.70 -3.80 -14.32
C ASP A 250 7.36 -2.88 -15.51
N GLN A 251 6.23 -2.18 -15.50
CA GLN A 251 5.61 -1.63 -16.73
C GLN A 251 5.72 -0.12 -16.89
N TRP A 252 5.94 0.63 -15.81
CA TRP A 252 6.09 2.08 -15.92
C TRP A 252 7.56 2.53 -15.85
N SER A 253 7.84 3.68 -16.50
CA SER A 253 9.15 4.33 -16.55
C SER A 253 9.00 5.83 -16.76
#